data_AF-A0A6C0CEA3-F1
#
_entry.id   AF-A0A6C0CEA3-F1
#
_cell.length_a   1.000
_cell.length_b   1.000
_cell.length_c   1.000
_cell.angle_alpha   90.00
_cell.angle_beta   90.00
_cell.angle_gamma   90.00
#
_symmetry.space_group_name_H-M   'P 1'
#
loop_
_entity.id
_entity.type
_entity.pdbx_description
1 polymer ?
#
loop_
_entity_poly.entity_id
_entity_poly.type
_entity_poly.pdbx_seq_one_letter_code
_entity_poly.pdbx_strand_id
1 'polypeptide(L)'
;MKELNDLKDEVNNLDKNRVLNKENLLKYIVIFAVVTLSTFLIPTCGVLKSQAITVGLVAATTFATIDMVYPHKIYVNGFHS
;
A
#
# COMPACT_ATOMS: atom_id res chain seq x y z
N MET A 1 18.21 16.22 -0.78
CA MET A 1 18.24 16.04 0.69
C MET A 1 17.11 16.77 1.41
N LYS A 2 16.68 17.96 0.96
CA LYS A 2 15.57 18.71 1.57
C LYS A 2 14.22 17.94 1.53
N GLU A 3 13.81 17.46 0.35
CA GLU A 3 12.56 16.71 0.19
C GLU A 3 12.48 15.39 0.96
N LEU A 4 13.62 14.76 1.25
CA LEU A 4 13.65 13.52 2.02
C LEU A 4 13.36 13.75 3.51
N ASN A 5 13.69 14.94 4.01
CA ASN A 5 13.47 15.31 5.40
C ASN A 5 12.01 15.76 5.60
N ASP A 6 11.48 16.57 4.68
CA ASP A 6 10.07 16.97 4.69
C ASP A 6 9.12 15.76 4.64
N LEU A 7 9.43 14.75 3.81
CA LEU A 7 8.66 13.50 3.75
C LEU A 7 8.77 12.67 5.05
N LYS A 8 9.95 12.69 5.70
CA LYS A 8 10.19 11.94 6.93
C LYS A 8 9.42 12.54 8.11
N ASP A 9 9.30 13.87 8.14
CA ASP A 9 8.53 14.59 9.16
C ASP A 9 7.02 14.37 8.98
N GLU A 10 6.53 14.29 7.73
CA GLU A 10 5.13 13.96 7.44
C GLU A 10 4.75 12.53 7.85
N VAL A 11 5.63 11.55 7.57
CA VAL A 11 5.43 10.14 7.97
C VAL A 11 5.46 9.97 9.49
N ASN A 12 6.34 10.71 10.19
CA ASN A 12 6.44 10.65 11.65
C ASN A 12 5.19 11.25 12.33
N ASN A 13 4.62 12.28 11.73
CA ASN A 13 3.37 12.88 12.20
C ASN A 13 2.17 11.93 11.99
N LEU A 14 2.17 11.17 10.88
CA LEU A 14 1.14 10.17 10.57
C LEU A 14 1.17 8.96 11.54
N ASP A 15 2.36 8.54 11.95
CA ASP A 15 2.58 7.45 12.92
C ASP A 15 2.09 7.83 14.33
N LYS A 16 2.32 9.08 14.73
CA LYS A 16 2.00 9.61 16.07
C LYS A 16 0.49 9.63 16.40
N ASN A 17 -0.40 9.59 15.41
CA ASN A 17 -1.85 9.75 15.65
C ASN A 17 -2.67 8.46 15.50
N ARG A 18 -2.09 7.32 15.13
CA ARG A 18 -2.90 6.15 14.79
C ARG A 18 -2.76 4.99 15.77
N VAL A 19 -3.90 4.54 16.30
CA VAL A 19 -4.12 3.17 16.77
C VAL A 19 -4.11 2.26 15.52
N LEU A 20 -2.91 1.93 15.04
CA LEU A 20 -2.73 1.16 13.80
C LEU A 20 -2.96 -0.32 14.03
N ASN A 21 -3.88 -0.92 13.27
CA ASN A 21 -3.97 -2.36 13.17
C ASN A 21 -2.76 -2.88 12.38
N LYS A 22 -1.69 -3.23 13.11
CA LYS A 22 -0.37 -3.58 12.56
C LYS A 22 -0.43 -4.68 11.50
N GLU A 23 -1.36 -5.63 11.67
CA GLU A 23 -1.53 -6.79 10.79
C GLU A 23 -1.95 -6.41 9.37
N ASN A 24 -2.83 -5.41 9.22
CA ASN A 24 -3.32 -4.99 7.90
C ASN A 24 -2.35 -3.99 7.26
N LEU A 25 -1.73 -3.13 8.06
CA LEU A 25 -0.81 -2.12 7.57
C LEU A 25 0.47 -2.72 6.96
N LEU A 26 0.99 -3.79 7.56
CA LEU A 26 2.18 -4.47 7.04
C LEU A 26 1.98 -4.98 5.61
N LYS A 27 0.79 -5.54 5.30
CA LYS A 27 0.46 -6.04 3.96
C LYS A 27 0.54 -4.94 2.90
N TYR A 28 0.04 -3.75 3.23
CA TYR A 28 0.04 -2.60 2.32
C TYR A 28 1.44 -2.02 2.09
N ILE A 29 2.27 -1.97 3.15
CA ILE A 29 3.67 -1.56 3.03
C ILE A 29 4.46 -2.52 2.14
N VAL A 30 4.25 -3.83 2.29
CA VAL A 30 4.93 -4.83 1.45
C VAL A 30 4.55 -4.66 -0.02
N ILE A 31 3.27 -4.47 -0.33
CA ILE A 31 2.83 -4.21 -1.72
C ILE A 31 3.42 -2.91 -2.27
N PHE A 32 3.40 -1.83 -1.47
CA PHE A 32 4.03 -0.57 -1.85
C PHE A 32 5.52 -0.76 -2.21
N ALA A 33 6.28 -1.45 -1.36
CA ALA A 33 7.70 -1.67 -1.55
C ALA A 33 7.97 -2.55 -2.78
N VAL A 34 7.26 -3.68 -2.93
CA VAL A 34 7.44 -4.61 -4.05
C VAL A 34 7.12 -3.93 -5.38
N VAL A 35 6.01 -3.20 -5.47
CA VAL A 35 5.60 -2.52 -6.70
C VAL A 35 6.56 -1.37 -7.04
N THR A 36 6.97 -0.58 -6.05
CA THR A 36 7.92 0.53 -6.26
C THR A 36 9.27 -0.01 -6.74
N LEU A 37 9.80 -1.05 -6.09
CA LEU A 37 11.08 -1.67 -6.45
C LEU A 37 11.01 -2.32 -7.84
N SER A 38 9.93 -3.05 -8.13
CA SER A 38 9.72 -3.65 -9.45
C SER A 38 9.65 -2.59 -10.55
N THR A 39 8.92 -1.49 -10.30
CA THR A 39 8.82 -0.35 -11.22
C THR A 39 10.13 0.43 -11.33
N PHE A 40 11.03 0.32 -10.36
CA PHE A 40 12.35 0.96 -10.44
C PHE A 40 13.38 0.11 -11.19
N LEU A 41 13.28 -1.22 -11.09
CA LEU A 41 14.23 -2.19 -11.65
C LEU A 41 13.93 -2.56 -13.11
N ILE A 42 12.66 -2.65 -13.49
CA ILE A 42 12.23 -3.22 -14.78
C ILE A 42 12.28 -2.23 -15.97
N PRO A 43 11.88 -0.94 -15.87
CA PRO A 43 11.59 -0.17 -17.07
C PRO A 43 12.85 0.31 -17.78
N THR A 44 12.79 0.24 -19.11
CA THR A 44 13.79 0.77 -20.07
C THR A 44 13.56 2.25 -20.40
N CYS A 45 12.39 2.82 -20.09
CA CYS A 45 12.03 4.22 -20.29
C CYS A 45 12.05 5.03 -18.98
N GLY A 46 12.79 6.14 -18.97
CA GLY A 46 13.03 6.94 -17.76
C GLY A 46 11.79 7.58 -17.11
N VAL A 47 10.70 7.78 -17.87
CA VAL A 47 9.47 8.43 -17.37
C VAL A 47 8.71 7.57 -16.36
N LEU A 48 8.66 6.25 -16.57
CA LEU A 48 8.05 5.34 -15.59
C LEU A 48 8.89 5.25 -14.31
N LYS A 49 10.22 5.35 -14.43
CA LYS A 49 11.12 5.35 -13.28
C LYS A 49 10.92 6.58 -12.39
N SER A 50 10.68 7.74 -13.01
CA SER A 50 10.40 8.99 -12.27
C SER A 50 9.09 8.95 -11.48
N GLN A 51 8.12 8.13 -11.89
CA GLN A 51 6.82 7.99 -11.23
C GLN A 51 6.66 6.67 -10.47
N ALA A 52 7.75 5.91 -10.27
CA ALA A 52 7.70 4.60 -9.62
C ALA A 52 7.07 4.65 -8.20
N ILE A 53 7.34 5.74 -7.45
CA ILE A 53 6.76 5.95 -6.12
C ILE A 53 5.23 6.16 -6.21
N THR A 54 4.76 6.95 -7.18
CA THR A 54 3.33 7.18 -7.40
C THR A 54 2.62 5.89 -7.80
N VAL A 55 3.23 5.09 -8.68
CA VAL A 55 2.69 3.78 -9.07
C VAL A 55 2.59 2.83 -7.88
N GLY A 56 3.63 2.79 -7.02
CA GLY A 56 3.59 2.05 -5.77
C GLY A 56 2.47 2.50 -4.83
N LEU A 57 2.27 3.81 -4.70
CA LEU A 57 1.23 4.39 -3.83
C LEU A 57 -0.17 4.08 -4.34
N VAL A 58 -0.39 4.18 -5.65
CA VAL A 58 -1.66 3.82 -6.30
C VAL A 58 -1.96 2.34 -6.11
N ALA A 59 -0.97 1.47 -6.28
CA ALA A 59 -1.13 0.03 -6.08
C ALA A 59 -1.49 -0.31 -4.62
N ALA A 60 -0.79 0.27 -3.66
CA ALA A 60 -1.06 0.08 -2.23
C ALA A 60 -2.46 0.58 -1.84
N THR A 61 -2.87 1.74 -2.35
CA THR A 61 -4.21 2.32 -2.10
C THR A 61 -5.31 1.44 -2.70
N THR A 62 -5.14 1.00 -3.95
CA THR A 62 -6.09 0.13 -4.63
C THR A 62 -6.24 -1.19 -3.88
N PHE A 63 -5.14 -1.80 -3.45
CA PHE A 63 -5.18 -3.04 -2.69
C PHE A 63 -5.85 -2.84 -1.32
N ALA A 64 -5.59 -1.74 -0.62
CA ALA A 64 -6.26 -1.42 0.64
C ALA A 64 -7.76 -1.20 0.45
N THR A 65 -8.18 -0.55 -0.64
CA THR A 65 -9.61 -0.41 -0.98
C THR A 65 -10.25 -1.76 -1.26
N ILE A 66 -9.58 -2.65 -2.00
CA ILE A 66 -10.08 -4.00 -2.27
C ILE A 66 -10.21 -4.79 -0.97
N ASP A 67 -9.19 -4.77 -0.11
CA ASP A 67 -9.21 -5.51 1.18
C ASP A 67 -10.34 -5.02 2.11
N MET A 68 -10.65 -3.71 2.06
CA MET A 68 -11.76 -3.14 2.84
C MET A 68 -13.15 -3.48 2.29
N VAL A 69 -13.31 -3.51 0.96
CA VAL A 69 -14.62 -3.65 0.30
C VAL A 69 -14.96 -5.10 -0.02
N TYR A 70 -13.96 -5.97 -0.19
CA TYR A 70 -14.18 -7.35 -0.59
C TYR A 70 -14.76 -8.16 0.58
N PRO A 71 -16.01 -8.65 0.48
CA PRO A 71 -16.63 -9.38 1.58
C PRO A 71 -15.87 -10.69 1.81
N HIS A 72 -15.57 -10.99 3.08
CA HIS A 72 -15.13 -12.31 3.48
C HIS A 72 -16.21 -13.30 3.05
N LYS A 73 -15.92 -14.20 2.09
CA LYS A 73 -16.89 -15.18 1.60
C LYS A 73 -17.35 -16.06 2.76
N ILE A 74 -18.53 -15.78 3.30
CA ILE A 74 -19.21 -16.65 4.27
C ILE A 74 -19.99 -17.71 3.50
N TYR A 75 -19.47 -18.93 3.48
CA TYR A 75 -20.24 -20.09 3.04
C TYR A 75 -21.25 -20.44 4.13
N VAL A 76 -22.48 -19.94 4.00
CA VAL A 76 -23.60 -20.43 4.80
C VAL A 76 -23.98 -21.78 4.21
N ASN A 77 -23.50 -22.86 4.81
CA ASN A 77 -24.04 -24.19 4.54
C ASN A 77 -25.50 -24.17 5.00
N GLY A 78 -26.42 -24.07 4.04
CA GLY A 78 -27.86 -24.17 4.27
C GLY A 78 -28.25 -25.59 4.68
N PHE A 79 -27.94 -25.94 5.93
CA PHE A 79 -28.49 -27.09 6.63
C PHE A 79 -29.09 -26.56 7.94
N HIS A 80 -30.21 -25.85 7.83
CA HIS A 80 -31.16 -25.78 8.93
C HIS A 80 -32.49 -26.32 8.40
N SER A 81 -32.73 -27.57 8.76
CA SER A 81 -34.00 -28.27 8.63
C SER A 81 -35.00 -27.79 9.69
#